data_AF-A0A1Q5GQX0-F1
#
_entry.id   AF-A0A1Q5GQX0-F1
#
_cell.length_a   1.000
_cell.length_b   1.000
_cell.length_c   1.000
_cell.angle_alpha   90.00
_cell.angle_beta   90.00
_cell.angle_gamma   90.00
#
_symmetry.space_group_name_H-M   'P 1'
#
loop_
_entity.id
_entity.type
_entity.pdbx_description
1 polymer ?
#
loop_
_entity_poly.entity_id
_entity_poly.type
_entity_poly.pdbx_seq_one_letter_code
_entity_poly.pdbx_strand_id
1 'polypeptide(L)'
;MKLFVENGRFEIDPTEPDADESPDIQPPLGEPVNGLIAVTRNAAGIHTGIKKGNVHLEARLCNAEPALDVSDWDEVIDTTFTSTTGHALIGSYEHALDLNVAHQGPGSYRLRLHARGRDSEPGVSRRRNSKPTEHYLFHIWPAPAAPETVHKATDTVGHALRTRLAAMSERGAKWSLDDWAGPLTVAVIDGTFSLRDPEAQTIPRPAGLVSTEKDWALVTTRTSPGTVTVTLHPADRDPRPDPLQWDEIEQAVVRSTTGHLVLCSTDGPTKECEGAALHGPRQYGIRVHARRTANGEEYLVQTWVHGKK
;
A
#
# COMPACT_ATOMS: atom_id res chain seq x y z
N MET A 1 -15.83 -4.36 15.84
CA MET A 1 -15.82 -5.72 15.26
C MET A 1 -14.47 -6.02 14.62
N LYS A 2 -14.20 -7.28 14.26
CA LYS A 2 -13.00 -7.63 13.48
C LYS A 2 -13.37 -7.71 12.01
N LEU A 3 -12.61 -7.02 11.17
CA LEU A 3 -12.73 -7.10 9.72
C LEU A 3 -11.45 -7.69 9.16
N PHE A 4 -11.56 -8.75 8.35
CA PHE A 4 -10.40 -9.38 7.71
C PHE A 4 -10.11 -8.66 6.40
N VAL A 5 -8.98 -7.97 6.34
CA VAL A 5 -8.53 -7.16 5.21
C VAL A 5 -7.59 -7.98 4.33
N GLU A 6 -7.73 -7.82 3.03
CA GLU A 6 -6.79 -8.29 2.01
C GLU A 6 -6.39 -7.12 1.12
N ASN A 7 -5.20 -7.21 0.51
CA ASN A 7 -4.64 -6.16 -0.36
C ASN A 7 -4.55 -4.77 0.32
N GLY A 8 -4.38 -4.77 1.64
CA GLY A 8 -4.14 -3.58 2.44
C GLY A 8 -5.28 -2.56 2.45
N ARG A 9 -6.50 -2.93 2.08
CA ARG A 9 -7.65 -2.02 2.10
C ARG A 9 -8.98 -2.67 2.45
N PHE A 10 -9.87 -1.86 3.00
CA PHE A 10 -11.30 -2.15 3.07
C PHE A 10 -12.07 -0.95 2.51
N GLU A 11 -13.35 -1.11 2.23
CA GLU A 11 -14.10 -0.19 1.40
C GLU A 11 -15.48 0.14 1.96
N ILE A 12 -16.03 1.23 1.47
CA ILE A 12 -17.46 1.52 1.53
C ILE A 12 -18.00 1.13 0.15
N ASP A 13 -18.83 0.10 0.13
CA ASP A 13 -19.32 -0.52 -1.08
C ASP A 13 -20.84 -0.29 -1.23
N PRO A 14 -21.33 0.14 -2.41
CA PRO A 14 -22.74 0.43 -2.64
C PRO A 14 -23.61 -0.77 -3.02
N THR A 15 -23.04 -1.98 -3.12
CA THR A 15 -23.74 -3.21 -3.53
C THR A 15 -24.90 -3.47 -2.59
N GLU A 16 -26.10 -3.62 -3.17
CA GLU A 16 -27.29 -3.98 -2.40
C GLU A 16 -27.27 -5.49 -2.06
N PRO A 17 -27.92 -5.93 -0.96
CA PRO A 17 -27.84 -7.32 -0.50
C PRO A 17 -28.28 -8.37 -1.53
N ASP A 18 -29.18 -7.99 -2.44
CA ASP A 18 -29.75 -8.86 -3.48
C ASP A 18 -29.08 -8.69 -4.85
N ALA A 19 -28.01 -7.89 -4.95
CA ALA A 19 -27.30 -7.67 -6.20
C ALA A 19 -26.30 -8.82 -6.47
N ASP A 20 -26.32 -9.33 -7.71
CA ASP A 20 -25.40 -10.40 -8.13
C ASP A 20 -23.94 -9.92 -8.23
N GLU A 21 -23.74 -8.63 -8.53
CA GLU A 21 -22.42 -8.01 -8.70
C GLU A 21 -22.41 -6.58 -8.16
N SER A 22 -21.22 -6.13 -7.73
CA SER A 22 -21.00 -4.74 -7.35
C SER A 22 -21.14 -3.81 -8.55
N PRO A 23 -21.84 -2.68 -8.43
CA PRO A 23 -22.01 -1.76 -9.54
C PRO A 23 -20.68 -1.09 -9.89
N ASP A 24 -20.49 -0.78 -11.18
CA ASP A 24 -19.35 0.00 -11.64
C ASP A 24 -19.28 1.35 -10.90
N ILE A 25 -18.17 1.57 -10.19
CA ILE A 25 -17.93 2.80 -9.43
C ILE A 25 -17.62 3.94 -10.42
N GLN A 26 -18.48 4.96 -10.46
CA GLN A 26 -18.34 6.11 -11.35
C GLN A 26 -18.52 7.45 -10.59
N PRO A 27 -17.52 8.35 -10.62
CA PRO A 27 -16.21 8.17 -11.24
C PRO A 27 -15.37 7.11 -10.51
N PRO A 28 -14.35 6.52 -11.16
CA PRO A 28 -13.47 5.55 -10.50
C PRO A 28 -12.91 6.08 -9.19
N LEU A 29 -12.72 5.19 -8.23
CA LEU A 29 -12.09 5.54 -6.97
C LEU A 29 -10.66 6.05 -7.23
N GLY A 30 -10.34 7.22 -6.69
CA GLY A 30 -9.00 7.79 -6.77
C GLY A 30 -8.06 7.22 -5.71
N GLU A 31 -6.88 7.82 -5.61
CA GLU A 31 -5.88 7.49 -4.58
C GLU A 31 -6.15 8.26 -3.28
N PRO A 32 -5.78 7.72 -2.10
CA PRO A 32 -5.98 8.37 -0.81
C PRO A 32 -4.94 9.49 -0.62
N VAL A 33 -5.12 10.63 -1.30
CA VAL A 33 -4.18 11.78 -1.25
C VAL A 33 -3.98 12.33 0.16
N ASN A 34 -4.92 12.05 1.06
CA ASN A 34 -4.86 12.40 2.48
C ASN A 34 -4.09 11.38 3.34
N GLY A 35 -3.67 10.24 2.76
CA GLY A 35 -2.90 9.16 3.40
C GLY A 35 -3.74 8.06 4.07
N LEU A 36 -5.07 8.13 3.99
CA LEU A 36 -5.97 7.21 4.70
C LEU A 36 -7.18 6.75 3.88
N ILE A 37 -7.94 7.67 3.30
CA ILE A 37 -9.20 7.36 2.62
C ILE A 37 -9.30 8.08 1.27
N ALA A 38 -9.64 7.33 0.22
CA ALA A 38 -10.12 7.88 -1.03
C ALA A 38 -11.65 7.79 -1.05
N VAL A 39 -12.32 8.83 -1.54
CA VAL A 39 -13.78 8.84 -1.67
C VAL A 39 -14.17 9.24 -3.08
N THR A 40 -15.17 8.54 -3.62
CA THR A 40 -15.86 8.91 -4.84
C THR A 40 -17.38 8.87 -4.59
N ARG A 41 -18.18 9.09 -5.62
CA ARG A 41 -19.62 8.89 -5.53
C ARG A 41 -19.90 7.41 -5.25
N ASN A 42 -20.73 7.14 -4.24
CA ASN A 42 -21.18 5.81 -3.80
C ASN A 42 -20.12 4.87 -3.22
N ALA A 43 -18.83 5.15 -3.36
CA ALA A 43 -17.77 4.29 -2.86
C ALA A 43 -16.65 5.05 -2.15
N ALA A 44 -15.94 4.35 -1.28
CA ALA A 44 -14.70 4.83 -0.67
C ALA A 44 -13.73 3.67 -0.43
N GLY A 45 -12.43 3.92 -0.47
CA GLY A 45 -11.41 2.94 -0.13
C GLY A 45 -10.53 3.45 1.00
N ILE A 46 -10.35 2.63 2.03
CA ILE A 46 -9.59 2.93 3.22
C ILE A 46 -8.33 2.09 3.23
N HIS A 47 -7.19 2.75 3.35
CA HIS A 47 -5.89 2.11 3.35
C HIS A 47 -5.46 1.74 4.76
N THR A 48 -5.02 0.50 4.90
CA THR A 48 -4.49 -0.07 6.14
C THR A 48 -2.97 0.04 6.20
N GLY A 49 -2.39 -0.21 7.37
CA GLY A 49 -0.95 -0.34 7.51
C GLY A 49 -0.46 -1.72 7.06
N ILE A 50 -1.20 -2.78 7.39
CA ILE A 50 -0.96 -4.17 7.00
C ILE A 50 -1.36 -4.45 5.55
N LYS A 51 -0.83 -5.52 4.96
CA LYS A 51 -1.25 -6.03 3.64
C LYS A 51 -2.43 -7.00 3.75
N LYS A 52 -2.44 -7.82 4.79
CA LYS A 52 -3.48 -8.83 5.04
C LYS A 52 -3.61 -9.11 6.52
N GLY A 53 -4.83 -9.22 7.03
CA GLY A 53 -5.06 -9.54 8.45
C GLY A 53 -6.32 -8.91 9.03
N ASN A 54 -6.54 -9.14 10.32
CA ASN A 54 -7.67 -8.50 11.00
C ASN A 54 -7.33 -7.06 11.40
N VAL A 55 -8.27 -6.16 11.16
CA VAL A 55 -8.34 -4.84 11.80
C VAL A 55 -9.53 -4.80 12.77
N HIS A 56 -9.47 -3.94 13.78
CA HIS A 56 -10.62 -3.63 14.62
C HIS A 56 -11.35 -2.42 14.06
N LEU A 57 -12.62 -2.58 13.71
CA LEU A 57 -13.44 -1.54 13.11
C LEU A 57 -14.69 -1.26 13.96
N GLU A 58 -14.91 0.01 14.27
CA GLU A 58 -16.15 0.52 14.85
C GLU A 58 -16.75 1.58 13.93
N ALA A 59 -18.08 1.61 13.82
CA ALA A 59 -18.79 2.64 13.09
C ALA A 59 -19.99 3.12 13.91
N ARG A 60 -20.21 4.44 13.95
CA ARG A 60 -21.32 5.06 14.67
C ARG A 60 -22.07 6.00 13.75
N LEU A 61 -23.37 5.73 13.62
CA LEU A 61 -24.32 6.62 12.97
C LEU A 61 -24.72 7.72 13.95
N CYS A 62 -24.62 8.96 13.52
CA CYS A 62 -24.86 10.15 14.32
C CYS A 62 -25.89 11.05 13.61
N ASN A 63 -26.75 11.71 14.37
CA ASN A 63 -27.76 12.63 13.80
C ASN A 63 -27.18 14.01 13.43
N ALA A 64 -25.99 14.34 13.96
CA ALA A 64 -25.30 15.61 13.77
C ALA A 64 -23.79 15.40 13.96
N GLU A 65 -23.00 16.46 13.72
CA GLU A 65 -21.55 16.41 13.90
C GLU A 65 -21.18 16.01 15.34
N PRO A 66 -20.39 14.94 15.53
CA PRO A 66 -19.91 14.54 16.84
C PRO A 66 -18.76 15.45 17.30
N ALA A 67 -18.52 15.49 18.62
CA ALA A 67 -17.36 16.18 19.16
C ALA A 67 -16.04 15.63 18.56
N LEU A 68 -15.09 16.53 18.30
CA LEU A 68 -13.77 16.16 17.81
C LEU A 68 -12.91 15.61 18.95
N ASP A 69 -12.37 14.40 18.76
CA ASP A 69 -11.39 13.78 19.64
C ASP A 69 -10.22 13.20 18.84
N VAL A 70 -9.03 13.76 19.02
CA VAL A 70 -7.80 13.37 18.31
C VAL A 70 -6.74 12.77 19.23
N SER A 71 -7.05 12.64 20.53
CA SER A 71 -6.05 12.38 21.56
C SER A 71 -5.38 11.01 21.40
N ASP A 72 -6.18 9.96 21.23
CA ASP A 72 -5.73 8.56 21.18
C ASP A 72 -5.55 7.97 19.76
N TRP A 73 -5.59 8.83 18.73
CA TRP A 73 -5.60 8.43 17.32
C TRP A 73 -4.37 8.93 16.58
N ASP A 74 -3.86 8.19 15.60
CA ASP A 74 -2.69 8.60 14.82
C ASP A 74 -3.10 9.43 13.59
N GLU A 75 -4.24 9.12 13.01
CA GLU A 75 -4.85 9.86 11.90
C GLU A 75 -6.32 10.15 12.23
N VAL A 76 -6.77 11.37 11.95
CA VAL A 76 -8.17 11.78 12.07
C VAL A 76 -8.52 12.72 10.92
N ILE A 77 -9.47 12.32 10.07
CA ILE A 77 -9.84 13.04 8.84
C ILE A 77 -11.35 13.12 8.71
N ASP A 78 -11.86 14.29 8.35
CA ASP A 78 -13.22 14.47 7.91
C ASP A 78 -13.30 14.60 6.39
N THR A 79 -14.18 13.84 5.75
CA THR A 79 -14.45 13.90 4.31
C THR A 79 -15.94 13.79 4.01
N THR A 80 -16.33 14.03 2.76
CA THR A 80 -17.71 13.92 2.30
C THR A 80 -17.90 12.65 1.48
N PHE A 81 -18.89 11.86 1.85
CA PHE A 81 -19.40 10.73 1.08
C PHE A 81 -20.78 11.06 0.53
N THR A 82 -21.01 10.77 -0.74
CA THR A 82 -22.33 10.96 -1.37
C THR A 82 -22.88 9.60 -1.80
N SER A 83 -24.03 9.21 -1.25
CA SER A 83 -24.78 8.05 -1.69
C SER A 83 -25.96 8.47 -2.56
N THR A 84 -26.09 7.90 -3.75
CA THR A 84 -27.22 8.15 -4.66
C THR A 84 -28.33 7.13 -4.51
N THR A 85 -28.04 5.94 -4.00
CA THR A 85 -29.00 4.84 -3.81
C THR A 85 -29.60 4.85 -2.40
N GLY A 86 -28.90 5.46 -1.43
CA GLY A 86 -29.26 5.34 -0.02
C GLY A 86 -28.80 4.03 0.60
N HIS A 87 -27.94 3.28 -0.10
CA HIS A 87 -27.34 2.04 0.40
C HIS A 87 -25.82 2.10 0.21
N ALA A 88 -25.07 1.83 1.29
CA ALA A 88 -23.63 1.60 1.26
C ALA A 88 -23.18 0.94 2.56
N LEU A 89 -22.38 -0.12 2.48
CA LEU A 89 -21.86 -0.85 3.63
C LEU A 89 -20.34 -0.72 3.74
N ILE A 90 -19.82 -0.70 4.97
CA ILE A 90 -18.37 -0.75 5.20
C ILE A 90 -17.96 -2.21 5.25
N GLY A 91 -17.03 -2.65 4.41
CA GLY A 91 -16.64 -4.05 4.35
C GLY A 91 -15.31 -4.29 3.68
N SER A 92 -14.88 -5.53 3.73
CA SER A 92 -13.84 -6.09 2.87
C SER A 92 -14.45 -7.16 1.98
N TYR A 93 -13.65 -7.73 1.08
CA TYR A 93 -14.09 -8.77 0.14
C TYR A 93 -14.90 -9.91 0.77
N GLU A 94 -14.60 -10.30 2.01
CA GLU A 94 -15.26 -11.45 2.65
C GLU A 94 -16.42 -11.06 3.58
N HIS A 95 -16.46 -9.82 4.07
CA HIS A 95 -17.39 -9.46 5.13
C HIS A 95 -17.67 -7.96 5.15
N ALA A 96 -18.95 -7.61 5.33
CA ALA A 96 -19.39 -6.24 5.53
C ALA A 96 -20.04 -6.07 6.91
N LEU A 97 -19.96 -4.84 7.43
CA LEU A 97 -20.75 -4.41 8.57
C LEU A 97 -22.22 -4.44 8.18
N ASP A 98 -23.05 -4.99 9.07
CA ASP A 98 -24.50 -4.82 9.03
C ASP A 98 -24.88 -3.42 9.53
N LEU A 99 -24.41 -2.40 8.80
CA LEU A 99 -24.60 -0.98 9.08
C LEU A 99 -24.55 -0.20 7.77
N ASN A 100 -25.69 0.38 7.40
CA ASN A 100 -25.80 1.24 6.23
C ASN A 100 -25.25 2.63 6.53
N VAL A 101 -24.16 3.02 5.86
CA VAL A 101 -23.56 4.37 5.94
C VAL A 101 -24.60 5.42 5.58
N ALA A 102 -25.41 5.15 4.56
CA ALA A 102 -26.47 6.03 4.08
C ALA A 102 -27.81 5.83 4.84
N HIS A 103 -27.74 5.75 6.16
CA HIS A 103 -28.86 5.43 7.06
C HIS A 103 -30.09 6.36 7.01
N GLN A 104 -30.00 7.54 6.38
CA GLN A 104 -31.12 8.45 6.13
C GLN A 104 -31.54 8.49 4.64
N GLY A 105 -31.11 7.50 3.86
CA GLY A 105 -31.38 7.42 2.42
C GLY A 105 -30.34 8.16 1.57
N PRO A 106 -30.65 8.39 0.28
CA PRO A 106 -29.75 9.10 -0.63
C PRO A 106 -29.41 10.51 -0.13
N GLY A 107 -28.15 10.90 -0.25
CA GLY A 107 -27.70 12.22 0.19
C GLY A 107 -26.20 12.30 0.46
N SER A 108 -25.81 13.45 1.01
CA SER A 108 -24.45 13.70 1.47
C SER A 108 -24.31 13.40 2.96
N TYR A 109 -23.23 12.70 3.28
CA TYR A 109 -22.83 12.35 4.62
C TYR A 109 -21.41 12.84 4.85
N ARG A 110 -21.13 13.31 6.06
CA ARG A 110 -19.77 13.52 6.54
C ARG A 110 -19.29 12.26 7.21
N LEU A 111 -18.06 11.87 6.85
CA LEU A 111 -17.34 10.76 7.44
C LEU A 111 -16.20 11.36 8.25
N ARG A 112 -16.14 11.10 9.55
CA ARG A 112 -14.93 11.27 10.36
C ARG A 112 -14.31 9.90 10.56
N LEU A 113 -13.14 9.70 9.97
CA LEU A 113 -12.37 8.47 10.11
C LEU A 113 -11.20 8.71 11.05
N HIS A 114 -11.16 7.91 12.11
CA HIS A 114 -10.01 7.82 12.99
C HIS A 114 -9.27 6.50 12.71
N ALA A 115 -7.94 6.55 12.66
CA ALA A 115 -7.10 5.37 12.55
C ALA A 115 -5.93 5.43 13.54
N ARG A 116 -5.53 4.27 14.06
CA ARG A 116 -4.32 4.12 14.87
C ARG A 116 -3.71 2.73 14.72
N GLY A 117 -2.41 2.64 15.01
CA GLY A 117 -1.66 1.39 15.04
C GLY A 117 -1.14 0.92 13.68
N ARG A 118 -1.34 1.69 12.60
CA ARG A 118 -0.89 1.37 11.23
C ARG A 118 0.63 1.20 11.11
N ASP A 119 1.38 1.88 11.97
CA ASP A 119 2.85 1.79 12.02
C ASP A 119 3.37 0.57 12.79
N SER A 120 2.49 -0.19 13.46
CA SER A 120 2.93 -1.30 14.32
C SER A 120 3.61 -2.40 13.51
N GLU A 121 3.01 -2.79 12.38
CA GLU A 121 3.45 -3.92 11.57
C GLU A 121 3.20 -3.64 10.07
N PRO A 122 3.77 -2.54 9.53
CA PRO A 122 3.46 -2.05 8.21
C PRO A 122 3.76 -3.12 7.17
N GLY A 123 2.78 -3.40 6.32
CA GLY A 123 2.93 -4.30 5.20
C GLY A 123 2.79 -5.79 5.47
N VAL A 124 2.62 -6.19 6.72
CA VAL A 124 2.67 -7.61 7.07
C VAL A 124 1.39 -8.32 6.63
N SER A 125 1.54 -9.57 6.18
CA SER A 125 0.44 -10.52 6.01
C SER A 125 0.28 -11.38 7.25
N ARG A 126 -0.85 -11.24 7.95
CA ARG A 126 -1.19 -11.95 9.19
C ARG A 126 -2.16 -13.10 8.95
N ARG A 127 -2.08 -14.10 9.81
CA ARG A 127 -3.05 -15.19 9.85
C ARG A 127 -4.41 -14.67 10.33
N ARG A 128 -5.49 -15.31 9.87
CA ARG A 128 -6.88 -14.97 10.21
C ARG A 128 -7.20 -14.99 11.70
N ASN A 129 -6.47 -15.77 12.51
CA ASN A 129 -6.68 -15.84 13.95
C ASN A 129 -5.84 -14.82 14.75
N SER A 130 -4.99 -14.02 14.10
CA SER A 130 -4.21 -12.98 14.76
C SER A 130 -5.09 -11.91 15.38
N LYS A 131 -4.67 -11.37 16.53
CA LYS A 131 -5.30 -10.20 17.14
C LYS A 131 -5.05 -8.97 16.27
N PRO A 132 -6.06 -8.12 16.04
CA PRO A 132 -5.86 -6.87 15.32
C PRO A 132 -4.94 -5.94 16.13
N THR A 133 -4.01 -5.29 15.43
CA THR A 133 -3.13 -4.23 15.96
C THR A 133 -3.56 -2.85 15.46
N GLU A 134 -4.29 -2.80 14.36
CA GLU A 134 -4.86 -1.58 13.80
C GLU A 134 -6.31 -1.40 14.24
N HIS A 135 -6.66 -0.17 14.57
CA HIS A 135 -7.99 0.22 15.01
C HIS A 135 -8.52 1.36 14.16
N TYR A 136 -9.79 1.26 13.78
CA TYR A 136 -10.53 2.23 12.99
C TYR A 136 -11.84 2.58 13.67
N LEU A 137 -12.17 3.86 13.69
CA LEU A 137 -13.47 4.36 14.15
C LEU A 137 -14.05 5.31 13.10
N PHE A 138 -15.25 5.00 12.63
CA PHE A 138 -16.07 5.90 11.83
C PHE A 138 -17.11 6.60 12.71
N HIS A 139 -17.20 7.92 12.56
CA HIS A 139 -18.45 8.62 12.82
C HIS A 139 -19.05 9.10 11.50
N ILE A 140 -20.36 8.89 11.34
CA ILE A 140 -21.08 9.13 10.09
C ILE A 140 -22.32 9.95 10.42
N TRP A 141 -22.49 11.11 9.80
CA TRP A 141 -23.68 11.94 10.00
C TRP A 141 -24.14 12.62 8.71
N PRO A 142 -25.45 12.84 8.53
CA PRO A 142 -25.96 13.61 7.40
C PRO A 142 -25.52 15.07 7.54
N ALA A 143 -24.93 15.62 6.48
CA ALA A 143 -24.57 17.03 6.41
C ALA A 143 -24.28 17.44 4.96
N PRO A 144 -24.43 18.72 4.62
CA PRO A 144 -24.00 19.23 3.32
C PRO A 144 -22.54 18.89 3.02
N ALA A 145 -22.24 18.71 1.73
CA ALA A 145 -20.86 18.50 1.28
C ALA A 145 -19.97 19.66 1.74
N ALA A 146 -18.84 19.32 2.34
CA ALA A 146 -17.80 20.26 2.73
C ALA A 146 -16.43 19.76 2.25
N PRO A 147 -15.43 20.64 2.16
CA PRO A 147 -14.05 20.23 1.90
C PRO A 147 -13.57 19.18 2.91
N GLU A 148 -12.57 18.43 2.49
CA GLU A 148 -11.84 17.54 3.40
C GLU A 148 -11.12 18.36 4.48
N THR A 149 -10.99 17.80 5.68
CA THR A 149 -10.21 18.39 6.78
C THR A 149 -9.40 17.31 7.46
N VAL A 150 -8.07 17.47 7.45
CA VAL A 150 -7.14 16.59 8.18
C VAL A 150 -6.92 17.20 9.56
N HIS A 151 -7.48 16.56 10.60
CA HIS A 151 -7.38 17.01 11.99
C HIS A 151 -6.09 16.52 12.66
N LYS A 152 -5.63 15.32 12.29
CA LYS A 152 -4.38 14.73 12.76
C LYS A 152 -3.84 13.78 11.70
N ALA A 153 -2.52 13.79 11.51
CA ALA A 153 -1.84 13.03 10.48
C ALA A 153 -0.41 12.68 10.88
N THR A 154 -0.25 11.80 11.87
CA THR A 154 1.05 11.52 12.50
C THR A 154 1.62 10.15 12.18
N ASP A 155 0.89 9.25 11.53
CA ASP A 155 1.43 7.93 11.21
C ASP A 155 2.41 7.99 10.03
N THR A 156 3.35 7.04 10.01
CA THR A 156 4.37 6.94 8.97
C THR A 156 3.80 6.37 7.67
N VAL A 157 2.82 5.47 7.73
CA VAL A 157 2.16 4.89 6.55
C VAL A 157 1.45 5.96 5.72
N GLY A 158 0.61 6.77 6.34
CA GLY A 158 -0.10 7.89 5.73
C GLY A 158 0.85 8.99 5.29
N HIS A 159 1.90 9.31 6.07
CA HIS A 159 2.94 10.24 5.63
C HIS A 159 3.64 9.76 4.35
N ALA A 160 3.95 8.46 4.26
CA ALA A 160 4.57 7.88 3.07
C ALA A 160 3.67 7.98 1.85
N LEU A 161 2.37 7.66 2.00
CA LEU A 161 1.37 7.77 0.94
C LEU A 161 1.23 9.22 0.45
N ARG A 162 1.03 10.18 1.36
CA ARG A 162 0.93 11.61 1.03
C ARG A 162 2.14 12.10 0.25
N THR A 163 3.35 11.76 0.72
CA THR A 163 4.60 12.21 0.11
C THR A 163 4.80 11.63 -1.30
N ARG A 164 4.50 10.33 -1.48
CA ARG A 164 4.57 9.67 -2.80
C ARG A 164 3.55 10.24 -3.77
N LEU A 165 2.29 10.37 -3.35
CA LEU A 165 1.20 10.91 -4.18
C LEU A 165 1.40 12.40 -4.55
N ALA A 166 1.99 13.20 -3.66
CA ALA A 166 2.37 14.57 -3.98
C ALA A 166 3.45 14.62 -5.08
N ALA A 167 4.53 13.85 -4.90
CA ALA A 167 5.60 13.76 -5.90
C ALA A 167 5.11 13.22 -7.25
N MET A 168 4.12 12.31 -7.23
CA MET A 168 3.44 11.80 -8.42
C MET A 168 2.73 12.89 -9.19
N SER A 169 1.92 13.67 -8.48
CA SER A 169 1.15 14.77 -9.07
C SER A 169 2.08 15.79 -9.74
N GLU A 170 3.16 16.19 -9.06
CA GLU A 170 4.16 17.11 -9.59
C GLU A 170 4.86 16.59 -10.86
N ARG A 171 5.05 15.27 -10.96
CA ARG A 171 5.73 14.64 -12.10
C ARG A 171 4.81 14.41 -13.30
N GLY A 172 3.52 14.77 -13.22
CA GLY A 172 2.54 14.51 -14.28
C GLY A 172 2.33 13.02 -14.54
N ALA A 173 2.53 12.24 -13.50
CA ALA A 173 2.76 10.82 -13.57
C ALA A 173 1.45 10.05 -13.41
N LYS A 174 1.25 9.03 -14.25
CA LYS A 174 0.03 8.22 -14.28
C LYS A 174 0.25 6.86 -13.62
N TRP A 175 0.82 6.85 -12.41
CA TRP A 175 1.09 5.63 -11.65
C TRP A 175 -0.09 5.33 -10.73
N SER A 176 -0.25 4.07 -10.35
CA SER A 176 -1.12 3.67 -9.24
C SER A 176 -0.29 3.07 -8.11
N LEU A 177 -0.78 3.16 -6.87
CA LEU A 177 -0.18 2.42 -5.76
C LEU A 177 -0.25 0.90 -5.99
N ASP A 178 -1.20 0.43 -6.80
CA ASP A 178 -1.33 -0.98 -7.19
C ASP A 178 -0.17 -1.49 -8.07
N ASP A 179 0.66 -0.59 -8.63
CA ASP A 179 1.86 -0.96 -9.40
C ASP A 179 3.01 -1.48 -8.51
N TRP A 180 2.88 -1.39 -7.17
CA TRP A 180 3.89 -1.77 -6.21
C TRP A 180 3.65 -3.20 -5.70
N ALA A 181 4.66 -4.07 -5.84
CA ALA A 181 4.60 -5.40 -5.26
C ALA A 181 5.25 -5.41 -3.88
N GLY A 182 4.42 -5.52 -2.85
CA GLY A 182 4.83 -5.53 -1.46
C GLY A 182 4.15 -4.44 -0.65
N PRO A 183 4.69 -4.09 0.53
CA PRO A 183 5.86 -4.68 1.19
C PRO A 183 5.80 -6.20 1.40
N LEU A 184 6.94 -6.87 1.26
CA LEU A 184 7.12 -8.32 1.37
C LEU A 184 8.14 -8.63 2.45
N THR A 185 7.86 -9.62 3.29
CA THR A 185 8.84 -10.14 4.24
C THR A 185 9.76 -11.14 3.54
N VAL A 186 11.04 -10.77 3.40
CA VAL A 186 12.07 -11.58 2.74
C VAL A 186 13.03 -12.14 3.78
N ALA A 187 13.19 -13.46 3.83
CA ALA A 187 14.19 -14.11 4.66
C ALA A 187 15.59 -13.91 4.09
N VAL A 188 16.53 -13.61 4.98
CA VAL A 188 17.93 -13.36 4.65
C VAL A 188 18.81 -14.17 5.59
N ILE A 189 19.62 -15.08 5.05
CA ILE A 189 20.56 -15.88 5.84
C ILE A 189 21.95 -15.23 5.79
N ASP A 190 22.50 -15.07 4.59
CA ASP A 190 23.88 -14.61 4.38
C ASP A 190 24.00 -13.11 4.11
N GLY A 191 23.06 -12.33 4.64
CA GLY A 191 23.07 -10.87 4.48
C GLY A 191 22.69 -10.38 3.10
N THR A 192 22.08 -11.21 2.24
CA THR A 192 21.66 -10.79 0.89
C THR A 192 20.28 -11.30 0.49
N PHE A 193 19.59 -10.53 -0.36
CA PHE A 193 18.51 -11.03 -1.23
C PHE A 193 18.81 -10.62 -2.69
N SER A 194 18.05 -11.11 -3.67
CA SER A 194 18.33 -10.78 -5.08
C SER A 194 17.10 -10.66 -5.97
N LEU A 195 17.26 -9.96 -7.09
CA LEU A 195 16.42 -10.13 -8.26
C LEU A 195 17.15 -11.04 -9.26
N ARG A 196 16.55 -12.17 -9.62
CA ARG A 196 17.21 -13.21 -10.41
C ARG A 196 16.34 -13.66 -11.58
N ASP A 197 16.94 -13.70 -12.74
CA ASP A 197 16.39 -14.33 -13.94
C ASP A 197 16.65 -15.85 -13.89
N PRO A 198 15.72 -16.71 -14.36
CA PRO A 198 15.92 -18.17 -14.41
C PRO A 198 17.24 -18.62 -15.03
N GLU A 199 17.80 -17.83 -15.96
CA GLU A 199 19.06 -18.13 -16.66
C GLU A 199 20.32 -17.65 -15.91
N ALA A 200 20.20 -17.16 -14.67
CA ALA A 200 21.33 -16.69 -13.88
C ALA A 200 22.29 -17.82 -13.48
N GLN A 201 23.57 -17.64 -13.83
CA GLN A 201 24.63 -18.64 -13.56
C GLN A 201 25.72 -18.13 -12.62
N THR A 202 26.01 -16.83 -12.66
CA THR A 202 27.13 -16.23 -11.90
C THR A 202 26.57 -15.33 -10.80
N ILE A 203 26.90 -15.65 -9.56
CA ILE A 203 26.55 -14.81 -8.40
C ILE A 203 27.41 -13.54 -8.44
N PRO A 204 26.82 -12.34 -8.38
CA PRO A 204 27.58 -11.10 -8.27
C PRO A 204 28.41 -11.07 -7.01
N ARG A 205 29.64 -10.56 -7.07
CA ARG A 205 30.43 -10.31 -5.87
C ARG A 205 29.86 -9.09 -5.15
N PRO A 206 29.49 -9.18 -3.86
CA PRO A 206 28.99 -8.02 -3.12
C PRO A 206 30.01 -6.89 -3.09
N ALA A 207 29.62 -5.73 -3.61
CA ALA A 207 30.38 -4.49 -3.60
C ALA A 207 29.36 -3.34 -3.53
N GLY A 208 29.10 -2.84 -2.32
CA GLY A 208 28.06 -1.84 -2.07
C GLY A 208 26.69 -2.43 -1.75
N LEU A 209 25.65 -1.61 -1.88
CA LEU A 209 24.26 -1.95 -1.63
C LEU A 209 23.70 -2.85 -2.73
N VAL A 210 24.07 -2.63 -3.98
CA VAL A 210 23.63 -3.46 -5.12
C VAL A 210 24.80 -3.86 -6.00
N SER A 211 24.86 -5.12 -6.39
CA SER A 211 25.89 -5.65 -7.30
C SER A 211 25.25 -6.51 -8.36
N THR A 212 25.71 -6.39 -9.60
CA THR A 212 25.06 -7.02 -10.75
C THR A 212 26.03 -7.87 -11.57
N GLU A 213 25.53 -9.02 -12.02
CA GLU A 213 26.09 -9.83 -13.09
C GLU A 213 24.99 -10.03 -14.15
N LYS A 214 25.32 -10.70 -15.25
CA LYS A 214 24.28 -11.12 -16.20
C LYS A 214 23.22 -11.93 -15.46
N ASP A 215 21.94 -11.59 -15.67
CA ASP A 215 20.77 -12.30 -15.14
C ASP A 215 20.58 -12.20 -13.62
N TRP A 216 21.42 -11.45 -12.90
CA TRP A 216 21.41 -11.42 -11.44
C TRP A 216 21.74 -10.04 -10.88
N ALA A 217 20.83 -9.47 -10.08
CA ALA A 217 21.10 -8.32 -9.22
C ALA A 217 21.02 -8.75 -7.75
N LEU A 218 22.14 -8.64 -7.05
CA LEU A 218 22.29 -8.99 -5.64
C LEU A 218 22.22 -7.73 -4.79
N VAL A 219 21.42 -7.76 -3.73
CA VAL A 219 21.28 -6.65 -2.77
C VAL A 219 21.88 -7.08 -1.44
N THR A 220 22.81 -6.27 -0.95
CA THR A 220 23.44 -6.46 0.36
C THR A 220 22.55 -5.84 1.44
N THR A 221 22.35 -6.60 2.51
CA THR A 221 21.62 -6.16 3.70
C THR A 221 22.57 -6.13 4.90
N ARG A 222 22.21 -5.39 5.95
CA ARG A 222 22.98 -5.46 7.20
C ARG A 222 22.39 -6.50 8.16
N THR A 223 21.23 -7.07 7.83
CA THR A 223 20.55 -8.15 8.55
C THR A 223 21.12 -9.52 8.14
N SER A 224 21.75 -10.26 9.07
CA SER A 224 22.26 -11.61 8.81
C SER A 224 22.39 -12.42 10.11
N PRO A 225 21.69 -13.56 10.28
CA PRO A 225 20.45 -13.94 9.59
C PRO A 225 19.24 -13.15 10.13
N GLY A 226 18.15 -13.10 9.37
CA GLY A 226 16.89 -12.47 9.80
C GLY A 226 15.89 -12.29 8.66
N THR A 227 15.00 -11.31 8.79
CA THR A 227 14.05 -10.92 7.76
C THR A 227 14.13 -9.43 7.50
N VAL A 228 13.97 -9.04 6.24
CA VAL A 228 13.89 -7.64 5.80
C VAL A 228 12.56 -7.40 5.08
N THR A 229 12.14 -6.14 5.01
CA THR A 229 10.96 -5.73 4.25
C THR A 229 11.40 -5.23 2.89
N VAL A 230 10.88 -5.83 1.81
CA VAL A 230 11.20 -5.44 0.44
C VAL A 230 9.93 -5.03 -0.29
N THR A 231 9.95 -3.85 -0.90
CA THR A 231 8.90 -3.40 -1.81
C THR A 231 9.50 -3.26 -3.20
N LEU A 232 8.83 -3.83 -4.20
CA LEU A 232 9.23 -3.74 -5.59
C LEU A 232 8.35 -2.70 -6.30
N HIS A 233 8.98 -1.87 -7.13
CA HIS A 233 8.30 -0.91 -7.98
C HIS A 233 8.80 -1.05 -9.43
N PRO A 234 8.22 -1.97 -10.20
CA PRO A 234 8.49 -2.09 -11.62
C PRO A 234 7.84 -0.94 -12.40
N ALA A 235 8.60 -0.31 -13.30
CA ALA A 235 8.15 0.81 -14.11
C ALA A 235 8.63 0.71 -15.56
N ASP A 236 7.91 1.35 -16.49
CA ASP A 236 8.27 1.36 -17.90
C ASP A 236 9.47 2.25 -18.24
N ARG A 237 9.68 3.29 -17.43
CA ARG A 237 10.74 4.30 -17.55
C ARG A 237 11.30 4.57 -16.16
N ASP A 238 12.43 5.27 -16.09
CA ASP A 238 13.03 5.64 -14.80
C ASP A 238 12.01 6.40 -13.93
N PRO A 239 11.56 5.84 -12.79
CA PRO A 239 10.57 6.49 -11.93
C PRO A 239 11.14 7.69 -11.17
N ARG A 240 12.46 7.96 -11.31
CA ARG A 240 13.29 8.81 -10.43
C ARG A 240 13.31 8.28 -8.98
N PRO A 241 14.26 8.74 -8.14
CA PRO A 241 14.30 8.32 -6.75
C PRO A 241 12.96 8.54 -6.03
N ASP A 242 12.67 7.61 -5.11
CA ASP A 242 11.53 7.72 -4.20
C ASP A 242 11.67 8.99 -3.34
N PRO A 243 10.56 9.72 -3.12
CA PRO A 243 10.61 11.01 -2.44
C PRO A 243 10.80 10.91 -0.92
N LEU A 244 10.74 9.72 -0.32
CA LEU A 244 10.99 9.56 1.11
C LEU A 244 12.47 9.69 1.43
N GLN A 245 12.77 9.88 2.72
CA GLN A 245 14.14 9.84 3.20
C GLN A 245 14.63 8.39 3.30
N TRP A 246 15.78 8.14 2.67
CA TRP A 246 16.48 6.86 2.67
C TRP A 246 17.91 7.04 3.16
N ASP A 247 18.44 6.04 3.88
CA ASP A 247 19.80 6.09 4.43
C ASP A 247 20.84 5.90 3.32
N GLU A 248 20.52 5.07 2.34
CA GLU A 248 21.41 4.70 1.25
C GLU A 248 20.61 4.47 -0.04
N ILE A 249 21.08 4.99 -1.16
CA ILE A 249 20.49 4.80 -2.47
C ILE A 249 21.61 4.46 -3.45
N GLU A 250 21.48 3.33 -4.14
CA GLU A 250 22.43 2.90 -5.16
C GLU A 250 21.70 2.45 -6.42
N GLN A 251 22.32 2.71 -7.58
CA GLN A 251 21.78 2.37 -8.88
C GLN A 251 22.75 1.50 -9.67
N ALA A 252 22.22 0.47 -10.31
CA ALA A 252 22.96 -0.42 -11.20
C ALA A 252 22.15 -0.73 -12.47
N VAL A 253 22.75 -1.48 -13.39
CA VAL A 253 22.11 -1.97 -14.60
C VAL A 253 22.32 -3.49 -14.68
N VAL A 254 21.24 -4.23 -14.85
CA VAL A 254 21.29 -5.69 -15.07
C VAL A 254 20.79 -6.02 -16.46
N ARG A 255 21.45 -6.98 -17.13
CA ARG A 255 20.94 -7.56 -18.38
C ARG A 255 20.21 -8.85 -18.03
N SER A 256 18.95 -8.96 -18.43
CA SER A 256 18.11 -10.14 -18.26
C SER A 256 17.84 -10.84 -19.60
N THR A 257 18.02 -12.15 -19.61
CA THR A 257 18.00 -13.03 -20.79
C THR A 257 16.58 -13.47 -21.12
N THR A 258 15.73 -13.69 -20.12
CA THR A 258 14.33 -14.08 -20.33
C THR A 258 13.36 -12.94 -20.09
N GLY A 259 13.80 -11.88 -19.40
CA GLY A 259 12.94 -10.79 -18.97
C GLY A 259 12.11 -11.12 -17.73
N HIS A 260 12.50 -12.14 -16.97
CA HIS A 260 11.80 -12.59 -15.77
C HIS A 260 12.68 -12.43 -14.51
N LEU A 261 12.95 -11.20 -14.11
CA LEU A 261 13.65 -10.94 -12.84
C LEU A 261 12.70 -11.19 -11.66
N VAL A 262 12.94 -12.22 -10.86
CA VAL A 262 12.08 -12.55 -9.70
C VAL A 262 12.83 -12.27 -8.40
N LEU A 263 12.13 -11.72 -7.42
CA LEU A 263 12.65 -11.56 -6.06
C LEU A 263 12.92 -12.93 -5.44
N CYS A 264 14.17 -13.13 -5.04
CA CYS A 264 14.66 -14.35 -4.44
C CYS A 264 15.19 -14.06 -3.04
N SER A 265 14.69 -14.83 -2.08
CA SER A 265 15.31 -15.04 -0.76
C SER A 265 16.45 -16.06 -0.87
N THR A 266 17.10 -16.37 0.25
CA THR A 266 18.12 -17.43 0.29
C THR A 266 17.54 -18.81 -0.08
N ASP A 267 16.26 -19.06 0.21
CA ASP A 267 15.57 -20.32 -0.07
C ASP A 267 14.98 -20.40 -1.49
N GLY A 268 15.24 -19.41 -2.34
CA GLY A 268 14.73 -19.31 -3.71
C GLY A 268 13.66 -18.23 -3.91
N PRO A 269 12.90 -18.29 -5.01
CA PRO A 269 11.96 -17.23 -5.39
C PRO A 269 10.86 -17.07 -4.35
N THR A 270 10.54 -15.82 -4.01
CA THR A 270 9.43 -15.51 -3.10
C THR A 270 8.11 -15.82 -3.79
N LYS A 271 7.22 -16.56 -3.13
CA LYS A 271 5.92 -17.00 -3.67
C LYS A 271 4.97 -15.85 -4.02
N GLU A 272 5.28 -14.62 -3.62
CA GLU A 272 4.41 -13.45 -3.75
C GLU A 272 4.81 -12.48 -4.88
N CYS A 273 5.81 -12.79 -5.71
CA CYS A 273 6.25 -11.89 -6.79
C CYS A 273 6.09 -12.48 -8.19
N GLU A 274 5.14 -11.94 -8.95
CA GLU A 274 5.04 -12.12 -10.40
C GLU A 274 6.00 -11.18 -11.15
N GLY A 275 7.32 -11.31 -10.93
CA GLY A 275 8.36 -10.65 -11.74
C GLY A 275 8.49 -9.11 -11.61
N ALA A 276 9.72 -8.65 -11.39
CA ALA A 276 10.12 -7.23 -11.36
C ALA A 276 10.55 -6.69 -12.74
N ALA A 277 10.37 -7.45 -13.82
CA ALA A 277 10.84 -7.12 -15.15
C ALA A 277 9.66 -6.96 -16.11
N LEU A 278 9.51 -5.76 -16.65
CA LEU A 278 8.49 -5.45 -17.66
C LEU A 278 9.10 -5.58 -19.07
N HIS A 279 8.31 -6.05 -20.04
CA HIS A 279 8.65 -6.10 -21.48
C HIS A 279 9.68 -7.15 -21.95
N GLY A 280 9.96 -8.22 -21.21
CA GLY A 280 10.78 -9.34 -21.73
C GLY A 280 12.29 -9.01 -21.90
N PRO A 281 13.09 -9.88 -22.56
CA PRO A 281 14.56 -9.85 -22.53
C PRO A 281 15.21 -8.51 -22.91
N ARG A 282 15.97 -7.89 -21.98
CA ARG A 282 16.63 -6.58 -22.18
C ARG A 282 17.55 -6.18 -21.01
N GLN A 283 18.08 -4.96 -21.07
CA GLN A 283 18.69 -4.31 -19.92
C GLN A 283 17.66 -3.55 -19.09
N TYR A 284 17.79 -3.67 -17.77
CA TYR A 284 16.97 -3.00 -16.79
C TYR A 284 17.85 -2.11 -15.92
N GLY A 285 17.40 -0.87 -15.68
CA GLY A 285 17.91 -0.08 -14.59
C GLY A 285 17.32 -0.59 -13.28
N ILE A 286 18.15 -0.63 -12.23
CA ILE A 286 17.73 -1.00 -10.88
C ILE A 286 18.21 0.10 -9.95
N ARG A 287 17.32 0.59 -9.09
CA ARG A 287 17.65 1.50 -8.00
C ARG A 287 17.16 0.90 -6.69
N VAL A 288 18.09 0.68 -5.77
CA VAL A 288 17.81 0.16 -4.45
C VAL A 288 17.90 1.31 -3.46
N HIS A 289 16.86 1.48 -2.66
CA HIS A 289 16.84 2.40 -1.53
C HIS A 289 16.79 1.55 -0.27
N ALA A 290 17.63 1.86 0.71
CA ALA A 290 17.71 1.13 1.98
C ALA A 290 17.58 2.10 3.15
N ARG A 291 16.81 1.70 4.16
CA ARG A 291 16.74 2.43 5.44
C ARG A 291 16.53 1.50 6.62
N ARG A 292 16.94 1.95 7.80
CA ARG A 292 16.59 1.31 9.06
C ARG A 292 15.32 1.92 9.66
N THR A 293 14.46 1.05 10.15
CA THR A 293 13.22 1.40 10.84
C THR A 293 13.22 0.76 12.23
N ALA A 294 12.25 1.13 13.08
CA ALA A 294 12.05 0.47 14.37
C ALA A 294 11.73 -1.04 14.22
N ASN A 295 11.20 -1.44 13.07
CA ASN A 295 10.72 -2.79 12.79
C ASN A 295 11.72 -3.63 11.97
N GLY A 296 12.93 -3.12 11.72
CA GLY A 296 13.97 -3.80 10.94
C GLY A 296 14.45 -2.97 9.74
N GLU A 297 14.97 -3.64 8.72
CA GLU A 297 15.48 -2.99 7.51
C GLU A 297 14.42 -3.01 6.40
N GLU A 298 14.25 -1.86 5.76
CA GLU A 298 13.32 -1.67 4.65
C GLU A 298 14.09 -1.35 3.37
N TYR A 299 13.66 -1.99 2.28
CA TYR A 299 14.22 -1.83 0.95
C TYR A 299 13.13 -1.49 -0.06
N LEU A 300 13.35 -0.46 -0.85
CA LEU A 300 12.58 -0.19 -2.07
C LEU A 300 13.45 -0.47 -3.29
N VAL A 301 13.04 -1.42 -4.11
CA VAL A 301 13.71 -1.77 -5.36
C VAL A 301 12.86 -1.28 -6.53
N GLN A 302 13.32 -0.21 -7.17
CA GLN A 302 12.73 0.30 -8.39
C GLN A 302 13.43 -0.35 -9.59
N THR A 303 12.65 -0.84 -10.55
CA THR A 303 13.19 -1.39 -11.80
C THR A 303 12.56 -0.70 -13.00
N TRP A 304 13.32 -0.51 -14.07
CA TRP A 304 12.79 0.06 -15.30
C TRP A 304 13.53 -0.38 -16.55
N VAL A 305 12.90 -0.23 -17.71
CA VAL A 305 13.56 -0.49 -19.01
C VAL A 305 14.70 0.50 -19.22
N HIS A 306 15.94 0.01 -19.27
CA HIS A 306 17.11 0.87 -19.47
C HIS A 306 17.13 1.44 -20.90
N GLY A 307 17.51 2.71 -21.04
CA GLY A 307 17.69 3.36 -22.35
C GLY A 307 16.39 3.87 -23.02
N LYS A 308 15.20 3.64 -22.46
CA LYS A 308 13.99 4.37 -22.87
C LYS A 308 14.02 5.79 -22.28
N LYS A 309 14.02 6.81 -23.14
CA LYS A 309 13.73 8.21 -22.76
C LYS A 309 12.23 8.41 -22.61
#